data_AF-A0A397FJP9-F1
#
_entry.id   AF-A0A397FJP9-F1
#
_cell.length_a   1.000
_cell.length_b   1.000
_cell.length_c   1.000
_cell.angle_alpha   90.00
_cell.angle_beta   90.00
_cell.angle_gamma   90.00
#
_symmetry.space_group_name_H-M   'P 1'
#
loop_
_entity.id
_entity.type
_entity.pdbx_description
1 polymer ?
#
loop_
_entity_poly.entity_id
_entity_poly.type
_entity_poly.pdbx_seq_one_letter_code
_entity_poly.pdbx_strand_id
1 'polypeptide(L)'
;YDLDLYLAQRSDGTWIKEDDPDGMVLKSGHLSGEIKPLMTPATMMDDATQVRALNLPDDDSNDIHVLVAVRKRLLTCAVVGVGTIIHIDMRDHKTVLDLQKAISESPNFAFRAECMDLYVAKKDNTWLTIHDADVKLVKTGKIRCGIKAITTAGGQLMAPHSPLHSFNFPGEVVYVAGGDIDAIHLLVTVPKSHQKASNVAISCVVVGSGVSVAIVKDERDTVLDLKKAITERMEFPFPAFQLTLYVTKTNNSDWLQWSDRDAIELTCGEIPRGIKQLMSDVAKMDSESILSAFHFVDDEVPIGDDIHVLVDLPAHAKSGVHYDSMYYYDS
;
A
#
# COMPACT_ATOMS: atom_id res chain seq x y z
N TYR A 1 0.18 -26.76 5.33
CA TYR A 1 -0.57 -25.60 5.85
C TYR A 1 -0.67 -24.42 4.87
N ASP A 2 0.11 -24.35 3.78
CA ASP A 2 0.07 -23.21 2.84
C ASP A 2 -0.53 -23.56 1.46
N LEU A 3 -0.95 -24.81 1.33
CA LEU A 3 -1.45 -25.42 0.11
C LEU A 3 -2.77 -26.09 0.44
N ASP A 4 -3.79 -25.83 -0.37
CA ASP A 4 -4.95 -26.69 -0.45
C ASP A 4 -4.74 -27.68 -1.57
N LEU A 5 -4.95 -28.95 -1.25
CA LEU A 5 -4.89 -30.02 -2.23
C LEU A 5 -6.31 -30.35 -2.64
N TYR A 6 -6.53 -30.47 -3.94
CA TYR A 6 -7.83 -30.88 -4.49
C TYR A 6 -7.64 -32.10 -5.37
N LEU A 7 -8.63 -32.98 -5.36
CA LEU A 7 -8.64 -34.11 -6.29
C LEU A 7 -8.89 -33.59 -7.70
N ALA A 8 -8.00 -33.91 -8.64
CA ALA A 8 -8.10 -33.51 -10.04
C ALA A 8 -9.02 -34.46 -10.85
N GLN A 9 -10.03 -35.03 -10.19
CA GLN A 9 -10.95 -35.99 -10.79
C GLN A 9 -12.27 -35.28 -11.13
N ARG A 10 -12.67 -35.38 -12.40
CA ARG A 10 -13.95 -34.88 -12.90
C ARG A 10 -15.13 -35.66 -12.28
N SER A 11 -16.32 -35.09 -12.38
CA SER A 11 -17.55 -35.69 -11.84
C SER A 11 -17.92 -37.03 -12.47
N ASP A 12 -17.40 -37.33 -13.67
CA ASP A 12 -17.55 -38.61 -14.36
C ASP A 12 -16.51 -39.66 -13.94
N GLY A 13 -15.61 -39.32 -13.01
CA GLY A 13 -14.54 -40.19 -12.50
C GLY A 13 -13.25 -40.16 -13.32
N THR A 14 -13.18 -39.39 -14.42
CA THR A 14 -11.96 -39.25 -15.23
C THR A 14 -10.98 -38.28 -14.60
N TRP A 15 -9.68 -38.55 -14.73
CA TRP A 15 -8.63 -37.63 -14.32
C TRP A 15 -8.36 -36.58 -15.39
N ILE A 16 -7.97 -35.38 -14.95
CA ILE A 16 -7.43 -34.36 -15.86
C ILE A 16 -6.13 -34.89 -16.44
N LYS A 17 -5.91 -34.68 -17.73
CA LYS A 17 -4.64 -35.07 -18.37
C LYS A 17 -3.77 -33.86 -18.63
N GLU A 18 -2.45 -34.04 -18.52
CA GLU A 18 -1.52 -32.95 -18.77
C GLU A 18 -1.69 -32.35 -20.18
N ASP A 19 -2.03 -33.19 -21.17
CA ASP A 19 -2.19 -32.81 -22.58
C ASP A 19 -3.61 -32.38 -22.98
N ASP A 20 -4.59 -32.46 -22.07
CA ASP A 20 -5.93 -31.97 -22.34
C ASP A 20 -6.03 -30.44 -22.16
N PRO A 21 -7.06 -29.78 -22.72
CA PRO A 21 -7.20 -28.32 -22.65
C PRO A 21 -7.16 -27.77 -21.22
N ASP A 22 -7.69 -28.50 -20.23
CA ASP A 22 -7.73 -28.08 -18.84
C ASP A 22 -6.34 -28.20 -18.18
N GLY A 23 -5.61 -29.29 -18.45
CA GLY A 23 -4.22 -29.50 -18.02
C GLY A 23 -3.26 -28.48 -18.63
N MET A 24 -3.47 -28.11 -19.89
CA MET A 24 -2.72 -27.03 -20.56
C MET A 24 -2.99 -25.66 -19.94
N VAL A 25 -4.23 -25.38 -19.53
CA VAL A 25 -4.58 -24.14 -18.84
C VAL A 25 -3.93 -24.06 -17.45
N LEU A 26 -3.85 -25.17 -16.70
CA LEU A 26 -3.19 -25.20 -15.39
C LEU A 26 -1.72 -24.72 -15.46
N LYS A 27 -1.01 -25.01 -16.56
CA LYS A 27 0.36 -24.53 -16.79
C LYS A 27 0.47 -23.02 -16.92
N SER A 28 -0.60 -22.35 -17.33
CA SER A 28 -0.66 -20.89 -17.43
C SER A 28 -1.06 -20.21 -16.11
N GLY A 29 -1.41 -20.98 -15.07
CA GLY A 29 -1.83 -20.47 -13.77
C GLY A 29 -3.23 -19.85 -13.75
N HIS A 30 -4.06 -20.14 -14.76
CA HIS A 30 -5.43 -19.65 -14.85
C HIS A 30 -6.43 -20.70 -14.34
N LEU A 31 -7.46 -20.22 -13.63
CA LEU A 31 -8.62 -21.03 -13.21
C LEU A 31 -9.74 -20.85 -14.22
N SER A 32 -9.93 -21.79 -15.14
CA SER A 32 -11.02 -21.76 -16.14
C SER A 32 -11.58 -23.14 -16.43
N GLY A 33 -12.69 -23.18 -17.17
CA GLY A 33 -13.27 -24.43 -17.66
C GLY A 33 -13.63 -25.38 -16.53
N GLU A 34 -13.28 -26.65 -16.71
CA GLU A 34 -13.60 -27.74 -15.78
C GLU A 34 -12.70 -27.75 -14.53
N ILE A 35 -11.64 -26.93 -14.46
CA ILE A 35 -10.80 -26.79 -13.26
C ILE A 35 -11.54 -26.05 -12.13
N LYS A 36 -12.31 -25.01 -12.48
CA LYS A 36 -13.01 -24.16 -11.51
C LYS A 36 -13.95 -24.95 -10.57
N PRO A 37 -14.82 -25.85 -11.05
CA PRO A 37 -15.67 -26.66 -10.17
C PRO A 37 -14.91 -27.69 -9.33
N LEU A 38 -13.65 -28.01 -9.66
CA LEU A 38 -12.81 -28.93 -8.89
C LEU A 38 -12.08 -28.27 -7.73
N MET A 39 -12.08 -26.95 -7.63
CA MET A 39 -11.47 -26.21 -6.53
C MET A 39 -12.52 -25.71 -5.55
N THR A 40 -13.28 -26.64 -4.96
CA THR A 40 -14.35 -26.36 -4.00
C THR A 40 -14.09 -27.08 -2.67
N PRO A 41 -14.74 -26.67 -1.56
CA PRO A 41 -14.60 -27.38 -0.29
C PRO A 41 -14.95 -28.88 -0.36
N ALA A 42 -15.77 -29.30 -1.32
CA ALA A 42 -16.19 -30.69 -1.48
C ALA A 42 -15.09 -31.60 -2.06
N THR A 43 -14.17 -31.03 -2.85
CA THR A 43 -13.06 -31.74 -3.51
C THR A 43 -11.72 -31.49 -2.82
N MET A 44 -11.71 -30.64 -1.80
CA MET A 44 -10.54 -30.32 -1.00
C MET A 44 -10.17 -31.50 -0.10
N MET A 45 -8.92 -31.93 -0.15
CA MET A 45 -8.36 -32.93 0.75
C MET A 45 -8.10 -32.29 2.10
N ASP A 46 -8.58 -32.92 3.17
CA ASP A 46 -8.24 -32.52 4.52
C ASP A 46 -6.92 -33.16 4.99
N ASP A 47 -6.36 -32.66 6.09
CA ASP A 47 -5.11 -33.17 6.67
C ASP A 47 -5.21 -34.65 7.12
N ALA A 48 -6.43 -35.21 7.27
CA ALA A 48 -6.67 -36.59 7.66
C ALA A 48 -6.84 -37.53 6.46
N THR A 49 -6.89 -36.99 5.24
CA THR A 49 -7.14 -37.74 4.01
C THR A 49 -5.99 -38.71 3.75
N GLN A 50 -6.29 -40.00 3.76
CA GLN A 50 -5.29 -41.02 3.51
C GLN A 50 -5.09 -41.21 2.01
N VAL A 51 -3.84 -41.20 1.55
CA VAL A 51 -3.50 -41.37 0.12
C VAL A 51 -4.13 -42.62 -0.49
N ARG A 52 -4.18 -43.74 0.26
CA ARG A 52 -4.83 -44.98 -0.19
C ARG A 52 -6.33 -44.85 -0.47
N ALA A 53 -7.00 -43.86 0.12
CA ALA A 53 -8.43 -43.61 -0.10
C ALA A 53 -8.69 -42.82 -1.40
N LEU A 54 -7.64 -42.27 -2.02
CA LEU A 54 -7.74 -41.49 -3.26
C LEU A 54 -7.85 -42.36 -4.52
N ASN A 55 -7.71 -43.69 -4.40
CA ASN A 55 -7.77 -44.65 -5.52
C ASN A 55 -6.94 -44.20 -6.73
N LEU A 56 -5.73 -43.72 -6.46
CA LEU A 56 -4.80 -43.29 -7.51
C LEU A 56 -4.48 -44.50 -8.41
N PRO A 57 -4.50 -44.34 -9.75
CA PRO A 57 -4.14 -45.42 -10.66
C PRO A 57 -2.67 -45.80 -10.50
N ASP A 58 -2.38 -47.09 -10.67
CA ASP A 58 -1.02 -47.67 -10.56
C ASP A 58 -0.22 -47.58 -11.88
N ASP A 59 -0.74 -46.86 -12.89
CA ASP A 59 -0.14 -46.80 -14.22
C ASP A 59 0.72 -45.54 -14.46
N ASP A 60 1.65 -45.64 -15.41
CA ASP A 60 2.46 -44.52 -15.91
C ASP A 60 1.61 -43.66 -16.87
N SER A 61 0.51 -43.09 -16.37
CA SER A 61 -0.35 -42.17 -17.13
C SER A 61 0.10 -40.71 -16.96
N ASN A 62 -0.17 -39.88 -17.98
CA ASN A 62 0.02 -38.42 -17.92
C ASN A 62 -1.13 -37.71 -17.15
N ASP A 63 -1.74 -38.42 -16.22
CA ASP A 63 -2.88 -37.94 -15.46
C ASP A 63 -2.39 -37.01 -14.34
N ILE A 64 -3.03 -35.85 -14.21
CA ILE A 64 -2.89 -34.95 -13.07
C ILE A 64 -3.85 -35.47 -12.00
N HIS A 65 -3.31 -35.89 -10.86
CA HIS A 65 -4.12 -36.44 -9.77
C HIS A 65 -4.48 -35.43 -8.67
N VAL A 66 -3.60 -34.45 -8.45
CA VAL A 66 -3.74 -33.48 -7.37
C VAL A 66 -3.55 -32.08 -7.93
N LEU A 67 -4.55 -31.22 -7.72
CA LEU A 67 -4.40 -29.78 -7.92
C LEU A 67 -3.86 -29.17 -6.63
N VAL A 68 -2.84 -28.34 -6.76
CA VAL A 68 -2.19 -27.68 -5.64
C VAL A 68 -2.49 -26.20 -5.70
N ALA A 69 -3.24 -25.70 -4.74
CA ALA A 69 -3.64 -24.31 -4.68
C ALA A 69 -2.86 -23.58 -3.59
N VAL A 70 -2.12 -22.54 -3.97
CA VAL A 70 -1.37 -21.70 -3.02
C VAL A 70 -2.32 -20.65 -2.45
N ARG A 71 -2.50 -20.65 -1.13
CA ARG A 71 -3.34 -19.64 -0.47
C ARG A 71 -2.64 -18.29 -0.45
N LYS A 72 -3.19 -17.34 -1.20
CA LYS A 72 -2.77 -15.93 -1.21
C LYS A 72 -3.88 -15.01 -0.72
N ARG A 73 -3.48 -13.86 -0.20
CA ARG A 73 -4.37 -12.77 0.21
C ARG A 73 -3.89 -11.47 -0.40
N LEU A 74 -4.82 -10.74 -1.00
CA LEU A 74 -4.63 -9.35 -1.36
C LEU A 74 -5.05 -8.48 -0.18
N LEU A 75 -4.06 -7.95 0.55
CA LEU A 75 -4.29 -7.10 1.71
C LEU A 75 -4.33 -5.63 1.31
N THR A 76 -5.44 -4.96 1.62
CA THR A 76 -5.60 -3.50 1.49
C THR A 76 -5.11 -2.82 2.76
N CYS A 77 -3.98 -2.13 2.67
CA CYS A 77 -3.33 -1.44 3.79
C CYS A 77 -3.55 0.07 3.65
N ALA A 78 -4.17 0.70 4.65
CA ALA A 78 -4.28 2.15 4.70
C ALA A 78 -3.14 2.72 5.56
N VAL A 79 -2.31 3.56 4.96
CA VAL A 79 -1.19 4.19 5.64
C VAL A 79 -1.68 5.47 6.31
N VAL A 80 -1.83 5.39 7.63
CA VAL A 80 -2.34 6.47 8.46
C VAL A 80 -1.33 7.60 8.46
N GLY A 81 -1.81 8.80 8.15
CA GLY A 81 -0.98 10.00 8.11
C GLY A 81 -0.26 10.28 6.80
N VAL A 82 -0.23 9.33 5.88
CA VAL A 82 0.48 9.46 4.60
C VAL A 82 -0.49 9.69 3.42
N GLY A 83 -1.80 9.54 3.59
CA GLY A 83 -2.71 9.76 2.46
C GLY A 83 -2.90 8.54 1.57
N THR A 84 -2.26 7.40 1.86
CA THR A 84 -2.05 6.36 0.86
C THR A 84 -2.72 5.04 1.24
N ILE A 85 -3.34 4.39 0.27
CA ILE A 85 -3.76 2.99 0.36
C ILE A 85 -2.88 2.18 -0.58
N ILE A 86 -2.30 1.09 -0.07
CA ILE A 86 -1.49 0.15 -0.85
C ILE A 86 -2.11 -1.24 -0.80
N HIS A 87 -1.90 -2.01 -1.85
CA HIS A 87 -2.33 -3.40 -1.92
C HIS A 87 -1.10 -4.30 -1.91
N ILE A 88 -1.09 -5.29 -1.02
CA ILE A 88 0.00 -6.24 -0.87
C ILE A 88 -0.54 -7.64 -1.09
N ASP A 89 -0.05 -8.32 -2.13
CA ASP A 89 -0.27 -9.76 -2.32
C ASP A 89 0.70 -10.54 -1.43
N MET A 90 0.17 -11.42 -0.58
CA MET A 90 1.00 -12.25 0.28
C MET A 90 0.39 -13.61 0.58
N ARG A 91 1.25 -14.60 0.83
CA ARG A 91 0.84 -15.95 1.25
C ARG A 91 0.35 -15.95 2.70
N ASP A 92 -0.63 -16.80 3.00
CA ASP A 92 -1.36 -16.75 4.29
C ASP A 92 -0.53 -17.22 5.51
N HIS A 93 0.48 -18.08 5.28
CA HIS A 93 1.41 -18.51 6.35
C HIS A 93 2.42 -17.43 6.75
N LYS A 94 2.56 -16.36 5.95
CA LYS A 94 3.55 -15.32 6.19
C LYS A 94 3.26 -14.61 7.51
N THR A 95 4.32 -14.05 8.09
CA THR A 95 4.23 -13.37 9.37
C THR A 95 3.91 -11.89 9.18
N VAL A 96 3.52 -11.23 10.28
CA VAL A 96 3.42 -9.75 10.30
C VAL A 96 4.75 -9.10 9.92
N LEU A 97 5.89 -9.69 10.29
CA LEU A 97 7.20 -9.18 9.90
C LEU A 97 7.44 -9.26 8.38
N ASP A 98 7.02 -10.35 7.73
CA ASP A 98 7.05 -10.45 6.27
C ASP A 98 6.15 -9.37 5.63
N LEU A 99 4.99 -9.07 6.23
CA LEU A 99 4.10 -7.99 5.77
C LEU A 99 4.74 -6.61 5.91
N GLN A 100 5.36 -6.31 7.05
CA GLN A 100 6.07 -5.05 7.25
C GLN A 100 7.18 -4.87 6.21
N LYS A 101 7.90 -5.96 5.89
CA LYS A 101 8.92 -5.95 4.83
C LYS A 101 8.30 -5.67 3.45
N ALA A 102 7.25 -6.39 3.07
CA ALA A 102 6.57 -6.18 1.80
C ALA A 102 5.99 -4.76 1.66
N ILE A 103 5.45 -4.20 2.75
CA ILE A 103 4.99 -2.81 2.81
C ILE A 103 6.16 -1.84 2.63
N SER A 104 7.30 -2.07 3.28
CA SER A 104 8.51 -1.23 3.14
C SER A 104 9.15 -1.25 1.75
N GLU A 105 8.87 -2.30 0.97
CA GLU A 105 9.31 -2.45 -0.42
C GLU A 105 8.26 -1.91 -1.41
N SER A 106 7.08 -1.51 -0.93
CA SER A 106 6.05 -0.89 -1.77
C SER A 106 6.57 0.44 -2.30
N PRO A 107 6.45 0.73 -3.61
CA PRO A 107 6.81 2.04 -4.14
C PRO A 107 6.07 3.11 -3.35
N ASN A 108 4.79 2.85 -3.03
CA ASN A 108 3.89 3.44 -2.04
C ASN A 108 4.48 4.11 -0.78
N PHE A 109 5.52 3.52 -0.19
CA PHE A 109 5.76 3.66 1.25
C PHE A 109 7.25 3.50 1.61
N ALA A 110 7.87 4.56 2.14
CA ALA A 110 9.33 4.66 2.29
C ALA A 110 9.88 4.32 3.69
N PHE A 111 9.06 3.76 4.60
CA PHE A 111 9.50 3.43 5.95
C PHE A 111 10.01 1.99 6.03
N ARG A 112 11.12 1.78 6.75
CA ARG A 112 11.67 0.44 7.00
C ARG A 112 10.69 -0.41 7.80
N ALA A 113 10.75 -1.73 7.61
CA ALA A 113 9.93 -2.73 8.29
C ALA A 113 9.81 -2.48 9.81
N GLU A 114 10.93 -2.21 10.47
CA GLU A 114 10.97 -1.99 11.92
C GLU A 114 10.37 -0.66 12.41
N CYS A 115 10.14 0.29 11.51
CA CYS A 115 9.64 1.62 11.86
C CYS A 115 8.12 1.68 11.96
N MET A 116 7.40 0.61 11.56
CA MET A 116 5.95 0.65 11.46
C MET A 116 5.26 -0.26 12.47
N ASP A 117 4.10 0.18 12.95
CA ASP A 117 3.14 -0.63 13.68
C ASP A 117 1.95 -0.94 12.77
N LEU A 118 1.50 -2.21 12.79
CA LEU A 118 0.37 -2.68 12.01
C LEU A 118 -0.81 -2.95 12.94
N TYR A 119 -1.95 -2.35 12.66
CA TYR A 119 -3.19 -2.55 13.42
C TYR A 119 -4.25 -3.19 12.52
N VAL A 120 -5.00 -4.14 13.06
CA VAL A 120 -6.19 -4.66 12.39
C VAL A 120 -7.20 -3.52 12.22
N ALA A 121 -7.67 -3.30 11.00
CA ALA A 121 -8.58 -2.21 10.67
C ALA A 121 -10.04 -2.56 11.01
N LYS A 122 -10.30 -2.86 12.29
CA LYS A 122 -11.64 -3.12 12.81
C LYS A 122 -12.08 -2.03 13.78
N LYS A 123 -13.34 -1.63 13.65
CA LYS A 123 -14.06 -0.80 14.61
C LYS A 123 -15.30 -1.56 15.07
N ASP A 124 -15.47 -1.73 16.37
CA ASP A 124 -16.61 -2.47 16.94
C ASP A 124 -16.81 -3.87 16.30
N ASN A 125 -15.69 -4.60 16.10
CA ASN A 125 -15.59 -5.89 15.41
C ASN A 125 -16.01 -5.92 13.92
N THR A 126 -16.27 -4.75 13.33
CA THR A 126 -16.59 -4.59 11.91
C THR A 126 -15.36 -4.08 11.16
N TRP A 127 -15.06 -4.67 10.01
CA TRP A 127 -13.95 -4.20 9.16
C TRP A 127 -14.26 -2.81 8.60
N LEU A 128 -13.26 -1.94 8.63
CA LEU A 128 -13.33 -0.67 7.92
C LEU A 128 -13.39 -0.93 6.41
N THR A 129 -13.98 0.00 5.68
CA THR A 129 -14.10 -0.04 4.22
C THR A 129 -13.58 1.26 3.61
N ILE A 130 -13.23 1.24 2.32
CA ILE A 130 -12.85 2.43 1.55
C ILE A 130 -13.95 3.50 1.54
N HIS A 131 -15.19 3.10 1.83
CA HIS A 131 -16.37 3.98 1.83
C HIS A 131 -16.59 4.70 3.15
N ASP A 132 -15.97 4.21 4.23
CA ASP A 132 -16.08 4.81 5.56
C ASP A 132 -15.56 6.25 5.56
N ALA A 133 -16.30 7.15 6.20
CA ALA A 133 -15.94 8.57 6.26
C ALA A 133 -14.55 8.78 6.87
N ASP A 134 -14.19 7.96 7.86
CA ASP A 134 -12.89 8.02 8.52
C ASP A 134 -11.74 7.55 7.59
N VAL A 135 -12.01 6.58 6.69
CA VAL A 135 -11.04 6.05 5.71
C VAL A 135 -10.90 6.95 4.49
N LYS A 136 -12.00 7.53 4.00
CA LYS A 136 -11.96 8.54 2.92
C LYS A 136 -11.03 9.69 3.28
N LEU A 137 -10.97 10.04 4.55
CA LEU A 137 -10.09 11.09 5.06
C LEU A 137 -8.64 10.62 5.26
N VAL A 138 -8.39 9.33 5.49
CA VAL A 138 -7.01 8.78 5.44
C VAL A 138 -6.37 9.08 4.08
N LYS A 139 -7.14 9.04 2.98
CA LYS A 139 -6.64 9.44 1.63
C LYS A 139 -6.27 10.92 1.52
N THR A 140 -6.78 11.75 2.42
CA THR A 140 -6.51 13.20 2.50
C THR A 140 -5.43 13.55 3.51
N GLY A 141 -4.72 12.55 4.05
CA GLY A 141 -3.71 12.73 5.12
C GLY A 141 -4.30 12.84 6.53
N LYS A 142 -5.55 13.32 6.65
CA LYS A 142 -6.20 13.59 7.94
C LYS A 142 -6.42 12.35 8.81
N ILE A 143 -6.06 12.45 10.09
CA ILE A 143 -6.26 11.39 11.09
C ILE A 143 -7.44 11.74 12.00
N ARG A 144 -8.62 11.16 11.74
CA ARG A 144 -9.80 11.39 12.60
C ARG A 144 -9.74 10.62 13.92
N CYS A 145 -10.52 11.05 14.91
CA CYS A 145 -10.63 10.41 16.23
C CYS A 145 -10.93 8.90 16.16
N GLY A 146 -11.71 8.43 15.17
CA GLY A 146 -11.99 7.01 14.96
C GLY A 146 -10.76 6.18 14.60
N ILE A 147 -9.95 6.65 13.65
CA ILE A 147 -8.67 6.01 13.27
C ILE A 147 -7.67 6.11 14.44
N LYS A 148 -7.58 7.28 15.08
CA LYS A 148 -6.72 7.49 16.26
C LYS A 148 -7.07 6.55 17.41
N ALA A 149 -8.35 6.26 17.64
CA ALA A 149 -8.78 5.32 18.68
C ALA A 149 -8.29 3.89 18.40
N ILE A 150 -8.29 3.45 17.14
CA ILE A 150 -7.80 2.13 16.74
C ILE A 150 -6.27 2.07 16.88
N THR A 151 -5.55 3.11 16.43
CA THR A 151 -4.07 3.11 16.41
C THR A 151 -3.39 3.52 17.73
N THR A 152 -4.14 3.57 18.84
CA THR A 152 -3.58 3.90 20.17
C THR A 152 -3.86 2.81 21.19
N ALA A 153 -5.04 2.83 21.82
CA ALA A 153 -5.39 1.91 22.91
C ALA A 153 -6.60 1.01 22.59
N GLY A 154 -7.35 1.29 21.52
CA GLY A 154 -8.61 0.59 21.20
C GLY A 154 -8.51 -0.46 20.11
N GLY A 155 -7.42 -0.52 19.33
CA GLY A 155 -7.25 -1.46 18.23
C GLY A 155 -6.36 -2.64 18.55
N GLN A 156 -6.44 -3.67 17.69
CA GLN A 156 -5.60 -4.86 17.79
C GLN A 156 -4.26 -4.63 17.08
N LEU A 157 -3.21 -4.34 17.84
CA LEU A 157 -1.83 -4.30 17.34
C LEU A 157 -1.38 -5.71 16.93
N MET A 158 -0.78 -5.82 15.75
CA MET A 158 -0.32 -7.08 15.17
C MET A 158 1.12 -7.37 15.60
N ALA A 159 1.35 -8.47 16.30
CA ALA A 159 2.70 -8.84 16.76
C ALA A 159 3.56 -9.39 15.59
N PRO A 160 4.85 -9.00 15.46
CA PRO A 160 5.69 -9.34 14.30
C PRO A 160 5.75 -10.83 13.93
N HIS A 161 5.72 -11.73 14.91
CA HIS A 161 5.81 -13.17 14.69
C HIS A 161 4.46 -13.87 14.51
N SER A 162 3.35 -13.15 14.63
CA SER A 162 2.03 -13.75 14.40
C SER A 162 1.87 -14.08 12.92
N PRO A 163 1.30 -15.24 12.57
CA PRO A 163 0.99 -15.54 11.19
C PRO A 163 -0.27 -14.78 10.75
N LEU A 164 -0.34 -14.39 9.47
CA LEU A 164 -1.43 -13.56 8.96
C LEU A 164 -2.81 -14.23 9.05
N HIS A 165 -2.89 -15.55 8.83
CA HIS A 165 -4.15 -16.28 8.93
C HIS A 165 -4.84 -16.14 10.30
N SER A 166 -4.08 -15.81 11.36
CA SER A 166 -4.65 -15.65 12.72
C SER A 166 -5.56 -14.43 12.87
N PHE A 167 -5.53 -13.47 11.94
CA PHE A 167 -6.29 -12.22 12.01
C PHE A 167 -7.64 -12.27 11.28
N ASN A 168 -7.97 -13.40 10.62
CA ASN A 168 -9.26 -13.64 9.96
C ASN A 168 -9.68 -12.53 8.98
N PHE A 169 -8.73 -12.05 8.19
CA PHE A 169 -8.95 -11.04 7.15
C PHE A 169 -10.14 -11.38 6.24
N PRO A 170 -11.02 -10.41 5.92
CA PRO A 170 -12.17 -10.62 5.06
C PRO A 170 -11.71 -10.78 3.60
N GLY A 171 -12.57 -11.33 2.76
CA GLY A 171 -12.25 -11.60 1.36
C GLY A 171 -11.91 -13.06 1.09
N GLU A 172 -12.16 -13.48 -0.14
CA GLU A 172 -11.90 -14.84 -0.62
C GLU A 172 -10.39 -15.09 -0.61
N VAL A 173 -9.96 -16.30 -0.24
CA VAL A 173 -8.58 -16.72 -0.46
C VAL A 173 -8.40 -16.80 -1.97
N VAL A 174 -7.69 -15.82 -2.52
CA VAL A 174 -7.65 -15.60 -3.96
C VAL A 174 -6.66 -16.60 -4.57
N TYR A 175 -7.17 -17.56 -5.34
CA TYR A 175 -6.32 -18.45 -6.13
C TYR A 175 -5.85 -17.79 -7.45
N VAL A 176 -6.53 -16.74 -7.93
CA VAL A 176 -6.15 -15.90 -9.08
C VAL A 176 -6.62 -14.46 -8.87
N ALA A 177 -5.73 -13.48 -9.03
CA ALA A 177 -5.97 -12.06 -8.78
C ALA A 177 -7.29 -11.55 -9.40
N GLY A 178 -8.18 -10.98 -8.58
CA GLY A 178 -9.41 -10.36 -9.06
C GLY A 178 -10.58 -10.50 -8.08
N GLY A 179 -10.52 -9.78 -6.97
CA GLY A 179 -11.68 -9.55 -6.11
C GLY A 179 -11.66 -8.11 -5.62
N ASP A 180 -12.72 -7.35 -5.94
CA ASP A 180 -12.96 -6.02 -5.38
C ASP A 180 -13.29 -6.17 -3.90
N ILE A 181 -12.27 -6.11 -3.05
CA ILE A 181 -12.45 -6.07 -1.61
C ILE A 181 -12.40 -4.61 -1.18
N ASP A 182 -13.58 -4.02 -0.97
CA ASP A 182 -13.76 -2.67 -0.40
C ASP A 182 -13.24 -2.56 1.04
N ALA A 183 -12.89 -3.67 1.69
CA ALA A 183 -12.42 -3.68 3.06
C ALA A 183 -10.96 -3.18 3.18
N ILE A 184 -10.72 -2.34 4.18
CA ILE A 184 -9.39 -2.05 4.71
C ILE A 184 -9.05 -3.17 5.69
N HIS A 185 -7.91 -3.82 5.44
CA HIS A 185 -7.45 -4.95 6.23
C HIS A 185 -6.60 -4.51 7.41
N LEU A 186 -5.72 -3.53 7.18
CA LEU A 186 -4.86 -3.00 8.22
C LEU A 186 -4.59 -1.52 8.08
N LEU A 187 -4.34 -0.90 9.24
CA LEU A 187 -3.83 0.46 9.38
C LEU A 187 -2.32 0.37 9.64
N VAL A 188 -1.54 1.04 8.80
CA VAL A 188 -0.08 1.15 8.96
C VAL A 188 0.20 2.50 9.63
N THR A 189 0.88 2.48 10.77
CA THR A 189 1.39 3.70 11.41
C THR A 189 2.91 3.64 11.51
N VAL A 190 3.54 4.80 11.68
CA VAL A 190 4.99 4.88 11.90
C VAL A 190 5.23 5.67 13.19
N PRO A 191 5.30 5.00 14.35
CA PRO A 191 5.54 5.66 15.61
C PRO A 191 6.89 6.40 15.61
N LYS A 192 6.92 7.61 16.19
CA LYS A 192 8.17 8.36 16.36
C LYS A 192 9.21 7.59 17.18
N SER A 193 8.79 6.74 18.12
CA SER A 193 9.68 5.88 18.92
C SER A 193 10.47 4.86 18.10
N HIS A 194 10.00 4.50 16.91
CA HIS A 194 10.65 3.51 16.03
C HIS A 194 11.45 4.19 14.91
N GLN A 195 11.41 5.52 14.83
CA GLN A 195 12.27 6.30 13.96
C GLN A 195 13.63 6.47 14.67
N LYS A 196 14.75 6.33 13.95
CA LYS A 196 16.06 6.71 14.48
C LYS A 196 15.95 8.14 15.02
N ALA A 197 16.61 8.46 16.14
CA ALA A 197 16.45 9.76 16.82
C ALA A 197 16.70 11.01 15.94
N SER A 198 17.27 10.84 14.74
CA SER A 198 17.50 11.87 13.74
C SER A 198 16.55 11.82 12.53
N ASN A 199 15.65 10.84 12.37
CA ASN A 199 14.83 10.74 11.16
C ASN A 199 13.61 11.68 11.21
N VAL A 200 13.31 12.31 10.09
CA VAL A 200 12.18 13.22 9.88
C VAL A 200 11.27 12.70 8.75
N ALA A 201 9.97 12.75 8.98
CA ALA A 201 8.96 12.47 7.96
C ALA A 201 8.49 13.80 7.34
N ILE A 202 8.64 13.92 6.03
CA ILE A 202 8.41 15.14 5.27
C ILE A 202 7.29 14.87 4.27
N SER A 203 6.16 15.54 4.45
CA SER A 203 5.03 15.50 3.50
C SER A 203 5.26 16.51 2.38
N CYS A 204 5.30 16.02 1.15
CA CYS A 204 5.58 16.81 -0.05
C CYS A 204 4.36 16.79 -0.99
N VAL A 205 4.09 17.90 -1.68
CA VAL A 205 3.00 18.01 -2.68
C VAL A 205 3.51 18.57 -3.99
N VAL A 206 3.22 17.88 -5.10
CA VAL A 206 3.59 18.32 -6.45
C VAL A 206 2.64 19.40 -6.94
N VAL A 207 3.18 20.60 -7.16
CA VAL A 207 2.41 21.76 -7.59
C VAL A 207 1.88 21.56 -9.01
N GLY A 208 0.59 21.84 -9.21
CA GLY A 208 -0.12 21.68 -10.48
C GLY A 208 -0.63 20.27 -10.76
N SER A 209 -0.16 19.25 -10.03
CA SER A 209 -0.70 17.89 -10.07
C SER A 209 -1.55 17.58 -8.84
N GLY A 210 -1.21 18.16 -7.68
CA GLY A 210 -1.89 17.90 -6.42
C GLY A 210 -1.49 16.57 -5.76
N VAL A 211 -0.70 15.74 -6.46
CA VAL A 211 -0.20 14.47 -5.93
C VAL A 211 0.73 14.72 -4.76
N SER A 212 0.52 13.96 -3.68
CA SER A 212 1.30 14.03 -2.46
C SER A 212 2.19 12.79 -2.29
N VAL A 213 3.30 12.99 -1.59
CA VAL A 213 4.26 11.94 -1.26
C VAL A 213 4.90 12.22 0.10
N ALA A 214 4.95 11.22 0.96
CA ALA A 214 5.71 11.31 2.21
C ALA A 214 7.10 10.72 2.01
N ILE A 215 8.13 11.47 2.41
CA ILE A 215 9.53 11.07 2.35
C ILE A 215 10.12 11.06 3.76
N VAL A 216 10.87 10.01 4.08
CA VAL A 216 11.59 9.92 5.36
C VAL A 216 13.07 10.07 5.08
N LYS A 217 13.71 10.97 5.82
CA LYS A 217 15.14 11.23 5.71
C LYS A 217 15.78 11.37 7.07
N ASP A 218 17.08 11.18 7.15
CA ASP A 218 17.82 11.64 8.32
C ASP A 218 17.80 13.17 8.30
N GLU A 219 17.59 13.82 9.43
CA GLU A 219 17.60 15.29 9.56
C GLU A 219 18.94 15.88 9.11
N ARG A 220 20.01 15.07 9.08
CA ARG A 220 21.35 15.44 8.60
C ARG A 220 21.50 15.31 7.09
N ASP A 221 20.55 14.68 6.41
CA ASP A 221 20.54 14.61 4.95
C ASP A 221 20.36 16.01 4.36
N THR A 222 20.74 16.17 3.10
CA THR A 222 20.59 17.45 2.38
C THR A 222 19.24 17.57 1.68
N VAL A 223 18.87 18.79 1.32
CA VAL A 223 17.73 19.03 0.42
C VAL A 223 17.94 18.35 -0.94
N LEU A 224 19.17 18.21 -1.43
CA LEU A 224 19.45 17.42 -2.63
C LEU A 224 19.08 15.94 -2.45
N ASP A 225 19.34 15.35 -1.28
CA ASP A 225 18.96 13.97 -1.00
C ASP A 225 17.46 13.79 -0.85
N LEU A 226 16.75 14.81 -0.34
CA LEU A 226 15.29 14.88 -0.39
C LEU A 226 14.78 14.95 -1.84
N LYS A 227 15.38 15.80 -2.69
CA LYS A 227 15.03 15.87 -4.12
C LYS A 227 15.23 14.54 -4.83
N LYS A 228 16.36 13.86 -4.60
CA LYS A 228 16.63 12.52 -5.16
C LYS A 228 15.55 11.53 -4.75
N ALA A 229 15.22 11.48 -3.46
CA ALA A 229 14.17 10.60 -2.96
C ALA A 229 12.82 10.91 -3.60
N ILE A 230 12.43 12.19 -3.75
CA ILE A 230 11.19 12.57 -4.44
C ILE A 230 11.23 12.13 -5.91
N THR A 231 12.31 12.41 -6.64
CA THR A 231 12.46 12.04 -8.06
C THR A 231 12.38 10.54 -8.28
N GLU A 232 13.10 9.75 -7.49
CA GLU A 232 13.06 8.28 -7.55
C GLU A 232 11.67 7.76 -7.23
N ARG A 233 11.06 8.31 -6.18
CA ARG A 233 9.76 7.90 -5.66
C ARG A 233 8.58 8.23 -6.59
N MET A 234 8.68 9.35 -7.31
CA MET A 234 7.71 9.81 -8.29
C MET A 234 8.05 9.37 -9.71
N GLU A 235 9.14 8.61 -9.88
CA GLU A 235 9.63 8.12 -11.17
C GLU A 235 9.77 9.22 -12.23
N PHE A 236 10.21 10.42 -11.82
CA PHE A 236 10.32 11.53 -12.75
C PHE A 236 11.40 11.24 -13.82
N PRO A 237 11.12 11.49 -15.11
CA PRO A 237 12.03 11.17 -16.21
C PRO A 237 13.19 12.17 -16.33
N PHE A 238 13.47 12.93 -15.28
CA PHE A 238 14.48 13.98 -15.25
C PHE A 238 15.22 13.96 -13.91
N PRO A 239 16.48 14.44 -13.87
CA PRO A 239 17.31 14.38 -12.68
C PRO A 239 16.82 15.32 -11.57
N ALA A 240 17.03 14.90 -10.33
CA ALA A 240 16.55 15.55 -9.12
C ALA A 240 16.95 17.03 -8.95
N PHE A 241 18.10 17.45 -9.48
CA PHE A 241 18.56 18.84 -9.37
C PHE A 241 17.61 19.83 -10.07
N GLN A 242 16.74 19.35 -10.97
CA GLN A 242 15.77 20.18 -11.68
C GLN A 242 14.51 20.47 -10.86
N LEU A 243 14.28 19.75 -9.76
CA LEU A 243 13.20 20.06 -8.83
C LEU A 243 13.52 21.34 -8.06
N THR A 244 12.52 22.20 -7.90
CA THR A 244 12.56 23.30 -6.93
C THR A 244 11.63 22.99 -5.77
N LEU A 245 12.14 23.06 -4.54
CA LEU A 245 11.38 22.78 -3.33
C LEU A 245 11.15 24.07 -2.57
N TYR A 246 9.95 24.20 -1.98
CA TYR A 246 9.59 25.33 -1.11
C TYR A 246 9.06 24.80 0.21
N VAL A 247 9.59 25.28 1.33
CA VAL A 247 9.03 24.97 2.66
C VAL A 247 7.73 25.75 2.84
N THR A 248 6.71 25.12 3.42
CA THR A 248 5.39 25.76 3.60
C THR A 248 5.28 26.56 4.90
N LYS A 249 6.14 26.29 5.88
CA LYS A 249 6.22 27.04 7.14
C LYS A 249 6.70 28.45 6.84
N THR A 250 5.84 29.44 7.07
CA THR A 250 6.23 30.86 7.02
C THR A 250 6.58 31.35 8.42
N ASN A 251 7.40 32.40 8.52
CA ASN A 251 7.90 32.92 9.81
C ASN A 251 6.75 33.13 10.82
N ASN A 252 6.80 32.39 11.93
CA ASN A 252 5.81 32.33 13.03
C ASN A 252 4.43 31.69 12.69
N SER A 253 4.31 30.93 11.61
CA SER A 253 3.07 30.25 11.23
C SER A 253 3.17 28.73 11.38
N ASP A 254 2.03 28.09 11.61
CA ASP A 254 1.86 26.64 11.55
C ASP A 254 2.13 26.14 10.11
N TRP A 255 2.40 24.83 9.96
CA TRP A 255 2.51 24.20 8.65
C TRP A 255 1.23 24.39 7.85
N LEU A 256 1.35 24.44 6.51
CA LEU A 256 0.17 24.41 5.62
C LEU A 256 -0.62 23.13 5.91
N GLN A 257 -1.88 23.26 6.29
CA GLN A 257 -2.71 22.12 6.65
C GLN A 257 -3.42 21.56 5.41
N TRP A 258 -3.64 20.25 5.37
CA TRP A 258 -4.53 19.63 4.37
C TRP A 258 -5.98 20.13 4.44
N SER A 259 -6.39 20.73 5.56
CA SER A 259 -7.69 21.41 5.68
C SER A 259 -7.73 22.82 5.12
N ASP A 260 -6.58 23.42 4.82
CA ASP A 260 -6.55 24.77 4.32
C ASP A 260 -7.15 24.82 2.92
N ARG A 261 -7.92 25.86 2.65
CA ARG A 261 -8.61 26.03 1.37
C ARG A 261 -7.62 25.97 0.19
N ASP A 262 -6.48 26.63 0.33
CA ASP A 262 -5.43 26.64 -0.68
C ASP A 262 -4.82 25.25 -0.91
N ALA A 263 -4.72 24.41 0.12
CA ALA A 263 -4.25 23.03 0.00
C ALA A 263 -5.28 22.13 -0.69
N ILE A 264 -6.57 22.30 -0.39
CA ILE A 264 -7.66 21.56 -1.05
C ILE A 264 -7.69 21.89 -2.54
N GLU A 265 -7.66 23.17 -2.90
CA GLU A 265 -7.62 23.60 -4.30
C GLU A 265 -6.35 23.08 -5.01
N LEU A 266 -5.21 23.02 -4.30
CA LEU A 266 -3.98 22.40 -4.82
C LEU A 266 -4.15 20.92 -5.16
N THR A 267 -4.86 20.14 -4.34
CA THR A 267 -5.15 18.72 -4.65
C THR A 267 -6.07 18.52 -5.85
N CYS A 268 -6.84 19.54 -6.22
CA CYS A 268 -7.66 19.54 -7.43
C CYS A 268 -6.87 19.93 -8.68
N GLY A 269 -5.54 20.11 -8.58
CA GLY A 269 -4.68 20.54 -9.68
C GLY A 269 -4.68 22.05 -9.92
N GLU A 270 -5.35 22.84 -9.08
CA GLU A 270 -5.31 24.29 -9.16
C GLU A 270 -4.06 24.84 -8.46
N ILE A 271 -3.67 26.09 -8.77
CA ILE A 271 -2.58 26.77 -8.05
C ILE A 271 -3.13 28.08 -7.48
N PRO A 272 -3.69 28.02 -6.25
CA PRO A 272 -4.29 29.17 -5.58
C PRO A 272 -3.30 30.29 -5.30
N ARG A 273 -3.84 31.47 -5.00
CA ARG A 273 -3.01 32.65 -4.72
C ARG A 273 -2.12 32.44 -3.48
N GLY A 274 -2.60 31.76 -2.44
CA GLY A 274 -1.78 31.48 -1.26
C GLY A 274 -0.62 30.54 -1.56
N ILE A 275 -0.83 29.49 -2.35
CA ILE A 275 0.25 28.61 -2.83
C ILE A 275 1.28 29.39 -3.64
N LYS A 276 0.86 30.27 -4.55
CA LYS A 276 1.78 31.13 -5.32
C LYS A 276 2.62 32.05 -4.43
N GLN A 277 2.04 32.53 -3.32
CA GLN A 277 2.78 33.36 -2.36
C GLN A 277 3.80 32.55 -1.54
N LEU A 278 3.46 31.30 -1.20
CA LEU A 278 4.38 30.38 -0.55
C LEU A 278 5.58 30.04 -1.44
N MET A 279 5.39 29.97 -2.77
CA MET A 279 6.46 29.74 -3.74
C MET A 279 7.34 30.97 -3.99
N SER A 280 7.86 31.57 -2.91
CA SER A 280 8.76 32.72 -2.94
C SER A 280 10.23 32.32 -2.81
N ASP A 281 11.14 33.23 -3.15
CA ASP A 281 12.59 33.01 -2.97
C ASP A 281 12.99 32.77 -1.51
N VAL A 282 12.21 33.28 -0.54
CA VAL A 282 12.46 33.09 0.89
C VAL A 282 12.14 31.66 1.34
N ALA A 283 11.07 31.07 0.80
CA ALA A 283 10.66 29.72 1.12
C ALA A 283 11.43 28.66 0.33
N LYS A 284 12.13 29.07 -0.73
CA LYS A 284 12.89 28.19 -1.60
C LYS A 284 14.02 27.50 -0.82
N MET A 285 14.03 26.18 -0.86
CA MET A 285 15.03 25.37 -0.17
C MET A 285 16.30 25.28 -1.03
N ASP A 286 17.42 25.75 -0.47
CA ASP A 286 18.74 25.55 -1.07
C ASP A 286 19.15 24.07 -1.05
N SER A 287 19.79 23.59 -2.11
CA SER A 287 20.07 22.15 -2.28
C SER A 287 21.15 21.63 -1.33
N GLU A 288 22.05 22.48 -0.85
CA GLU A 288 23.12 22.13 0.08
C GLU A 288 22.68 22.23 1.55
N SER A 289 21.54 22.86 1.82
CA SER A 289 20.98 22.95 3.16
C SER A 289 20.69 21.57 3.74
N ILE A 290 20.96 21.43 5.04
CA ILE A 290 20.66 20.25 5.84
C ILE A 290 19.18 20.31 6.29
N LEU A 291 18.48 19.19 6.31
CA LEU A 291 17.03 19.14 6.59
C LEU A 291 16.66 19.62 8.00
N SER A 292 17.54 19.45 8.99
CA SER A 292 17.34 19.95 10.36
C SER A 292 17.18 21.46 10.45
N ALA A 293 17.67 22.23 9.46
CA ALA A 293 17.51 23.68 9.39
C ALA A 293 16.04 24.12 9.17
N PHE A 294 15.18 23.23 8.70
CA PHE A 294 13.77 23.52 8.40
C PHE A 294 12.83 23.10 9.52
N HIS A 295 13.34 22.46 10.58
CA HIS A 295 12.57 22.09 11.76
C HIS A 295 11.26 21.34 11.43
N PHE A 296 11.31 20.34 10.54
CA PHE A 296 10.17 19.46 10.19
C PHE A 296 9.56 18.71 11.39
N VAL A 297 10.16 18.80 12.58
CA VAL A 297 9.72 18.15 13.80
C VAL A 297 8.95 19.16 14.65
N ASP A 298 7.68 18.87 14.92
CA ASP A 298 6.98 19.37 16.11
C ASP A 298 6.78 18.20 17.09
N ASP A 299 6.98 18.46 18.38
CA ASP A 299 7.20 17.42 19.41
C ASP A 299 5.96 16.53 19.66
N GLU A 300 4.77 16.87 19.15
CA GLU A 300 3.52 16.21 19.59
C GLU A 300 2.52 15.80 18.49
N VAL A 301 2.76 16.09 17.21
CA VAL A 301 1.73 15.86 16.16
C VAL A 301 2.05 14.61 15.32
N PRO A 302 1.06 13.73 15.07
CA PRO A 302 1.23 12.63 14.12
C PRO A 302 1.36 13.17 12.69
N ILE A 303 2.27 12.58 11.92
CA ILE A 303 2.39 12.74 10.46
C ILE A 303 0.97 12.63 9.90
N GLY A 304 0.37 13.68 9.33
CA GLY A 304 -1.00 13.55 8.83
C GLY A 304 -1.68 14.83 8.40
N ASP A 305 -1.64 15.88 9.22
CA ASP A 305 -2.39 17.10 8.90
C ASP A 305 -1.54 18.15 8.15
N ASP A 306 -0.21 18.02 8.21
CA ASP A 306 0.75 18.99 7.67
C ASP A 306 1.24 18.65 6.25
N ILE A 307 1.26 19.66 5.39
CA ILE A 307 2.06 19.71 4.16
C ILE A 307 3.32 20.49 4.49
N HIS A 308 4.50 19.86 4.35
CA HIS A 308 5.77 20.46 4.72
C HIS A 308 6.47 21.13 3.54
N VAL A 309 6.37 20.53 2.35
CA VAL A 309 7.14 20.96 1.17
C VAL A 309 6.27 20.99 -0.09
N LEU A 310 6.36 22.08 -0.85
CA LEU A 310 5.83 22.16 -2.21
C LEU A 310 6.93 21.78 -3.21
N VAL A 311 6.61 20.88 -4.12
CA VAL A 311 7.51 20.38 -5.17
C VAL A 311 7.12 21.02 -6.50
N ASP A 312 7.95 21.92 -6.99
CA ASP A 312 7.76 22.58 -8.27
C ASP A 312 8.57 21.89 -9.38
N LEU A 313 7.85 21.47 -10.43
CA LEU A 313 8.43 20.77 -11.57
C LEU A 313 9.13 21.74 -12.53
N PRO A 314 10.16 21.31 -13.27
CA PRO A 314 10.77 22.16 -14.28
C PRO A 314 9.80 22.43 -15.45
N ALA A 315 10.01 23.55 -16.16
CA ALA A 315 9.06 24.03 -17.18
C ALA A 315 8.73 22.99 -18.27
N HIS A 316 9.72 22.21 -18.73
CA HIS A 316 9.50 21.19 -19.76
C HIS A 316 8.67 20.00 -19.26
N ALA A 317 8.67 19.73 -17.94
CA ALA A 317 7.81 18.72 -17.36
C ALA A 317 6.37 19.23 -17.20
N LYS A 318 6.19 20.54 -16.92
CA LYS A 318 4.86 21.17 -16.79
C LYS A 318 4.07 21.23 -18.10
N SER A 319 4.74 21.43 -19.24
CA SER A 319 4.10 21.46 -20.56
C SER A 319 3.68 20.10 -21.10
N GLY A 320 4.14 19.00 -20.48
CA GLY A 320 3.73 17.64 -20.81
C GLY A 320 2.51 17.13 -20.03
N VAL A 321 2.03 17.90 -19.04
CA VAL A 321 0.87 17.52 -18.20
C VAL A 321 -0.43 18.07 -18.82
N HIS A 322 -0.73 17.67 -20.06
CA HIS A 322 -2.13 17.45 -20.41
C HIS A 322 -2.44 16.04 -19.91
N TYR A 323 -3.22 15.93 -18.84
CA TYR A 323 -3.71 14.64 -18.36
C TYR A 323 -4.54 13.98 -19.47
N ASP A 324 -3.92 13.11 -20.27
CA ASP A 324 -4.67 12.04 -20.91
C ASP A 324 -5.15 11.13 -19.78
N SER A 325 -6.46 11.02 -19.71
CA SER A 325 -7.23 10.09 -18.92
C SER A 325 -6.68 8.67 -19.00
N MET A 326 -5.81 8.28 -18.08
CA MET A 326 -5.51 6.88 -17.79
C MET A 326 -6.34 6.41 -16.59
N TYR A 327 -7.65 6.36 -16.76
CA TYR A 327 -8.56 5.34 -16.20
C TYR A 327 -9.88 5.38 -16.99
N TYR A 328 -9.80 5.06 -18.27
CA TYR A 328 -10.90 4.45 -19.04
C TYR A 328 -10.28 3.41 -19.96
N TYR A 329 -10.34 2.15 -19.55
CA TYR A 329 -10.40 1.07 -20.53
C TYR A 329 -11.88 0.79 -20.73
N ASP A 330 -12.46 1.41 -21.77
CA ASP A 330 -13.62 0.86 -22.45
C ASP A 330 -13.12 -0.22 -23.42
N SER A 331 -13.59 -1.46 -23.22
CA SER A 331 -14.02 -2.44 -24.23
C SER A 331 -14.47 -3.72 -23.51
#